data_AF-A0A1P8YE55-F1
#
_entry.id   AF-A0A1P8YE55-F1
#
_cell.length_a   1.000
_cell.length_b   1.000
_cell.length_c   1.000
_cell.angle_alpha   90.00
_cell.angle_beta   90.00
_cell.angle_gamma   90.00
#
_symmetry.space_group_name_H-M   'P 1'
#
loop_
_entity.id
_entity.type
_entity.pdbx_description
1 polymer ?
#
loop_
_entity_poly.entity_id
_entity_poly.type
_entity_poly.pdbx_seq_one_letter_code
_entity_poly.pdbx_strand_id
1 'polypeptide(L)'
;MVVAALVVAWQVYVDVSGIRPQLLPSPVRVAQQGWGHREEIAVHAGATLTVTLIGFSVSLVLAWALAILVDFSPWLRRAFVPLFVASQTLPIIAIAP
;
A
#
# COMPACT_ATOMS: atom_id res chain seq x y z
N MET A 1 9.33 22.08 13.19
CA MET A 1 9.98 23.18 12.44
C MET A 1 10.73 22.68 11.20
N VAL A 2 11.54 21.62 11.29
CA VAL A 2 12.28 21.05 10.14
C VAL A 2 11.38 20.74 8.94
N VAL A 3 10.25 20.06 9.16
CA VAL A 3 9.32 19.72 8.07
C VAL A 3 8.78 20.96 7.35
N ALA A 4 8.37 21.99 8.09
CA ALA A 4 7.89 23.23 7.50
C ALA A 4 8.99 23.94 6.69
N ALA A 5 10.22 23.97 7.20
CA ALA A 5 11.36 24.53 6.48
C ALA A 5 11.65 23.76 5.17
N LEU A 6 11.55 22.43 5.19
CA LEU A 6 11.71 21.59 3.99
C LEU A 6 10.59 21.86 2.96
N VAL A 7 9.34 21.99 3.39
CA VAL A 7 8.21 22.29 2.50
C VAL A 7 8.36 23.68 1.86
N VAL A 8 8.79 24.69 2.64
CA VAL A 8 9.05 26.04 2.11
C VAL A 8 10.23 26.03 1.14
N ALA A 9 11.33 25.35 1.48
CA ALA A 9 12.47 25.20 0.57
C ALA A 9 12.08 24.51 -0.73
N TRP A 10 11.23 23.46 -0.66
CA TRP A 10 10.68 22.79 -1.83
C TRP A 10 9.80 23.71 -2.67
N GLN A 11 8.90 24.49 -2.06
CA GLN A 11 8.08 25.48 -2.75
C GLN A 11 8.95 26.48 -3.52
N VAL A 12 9.92 27.09 -2.84
CA VAL A 12 10.85 28.07 -3.44
C VAL A 12 11.65 27.44 -4.58
N TYR A 13 12.14 26.21 -4.39
CA TYR A 13 12.89 25.51 -5.44
C TYR A 13 12.04 25.27 -6.69
N VAL A 14 10.80 24.81 -6.54
CA VAL A 14 9.89 24.58 -7.68
C VAL A 14 9.61 25.88 -8.43
N ASP A 15 9.36 26.97 -7.69
CA ASP A 15 9.00 28.26 -8.27
C ASP A 15 10.18 28.90 -9.01
N VAL A 16 11.42 28.72 -8.53
CA VAL A 16 12.63 29.31 -9.12
C VAL A 16 13.24 28.43 -10.24
N SER A 17 13.12 27.11 -10.15
CA SER A 17 13.78 26.19 -11.09
C SER A 17 13.15 26.17 -12.49
N GLY A 18 11.94 26.71 -12.67
CA GLY A 18 11.23 26.72 -13.95
C GLY A 18 10.85 25.32 -14.47
N ILE A 19 10.94 24.29 -13.62
CA ILE A 19 10.58 22.91 -13.97
C ILE A 19 9.09 22.86 -14.27
N ARG A 20 8.73 22.11 -15.32
CA ARG A 20 7.33 21.95 -15.70
C ARG A 20 6.50 21.37 -14.54
N PRO A 21 5.33 21.95 -14.23
CA PRO A 21 4.40 21.49 -13.20
C PRO A 21 4.08 20.00 -13.19
N GLN A 22 4.10 19.37 -14.37
CA GLN A 22 3.79 17.97 -14.57
C GLN A 22 4.90 17.04 -14.09
N LEU A 23 6.14 17.52 -14.04
CA LEU A 23 7.31 16.79 -13.56
C LEU A 23 7.54 17.04 -12.07
N LEU A 24 7.35 18.28 -11.62
CA LEU A 24 7.54 18.66 -10.21
C LEU A 24 6.46 19.66 -9.78
N PRO A 25 5.32 19.18 -9.26
CA PRO A 25 4.27 20.07 -8.76
C PRO A 25 4.73 20.75 -7.46
N SER A 26 4.35 22.02 -7.29
CA SER A 26 4.62 22.74 -6.04
C SER A 26 3.74 22.19 -4.90
N PRO A 27 4.22 22.19 -3.64
CA PRO A 27 3.42 21.72 -2.51
C PRO A 27 2.06 22.41 -2.39
N VAL A 28 1.97 23.72 -2.70
CA VAL A 28 0.68 24.43 -2.76
C VAL A 28 -0.24 23.86 -3.84
N ARG A 29 0.29 23.56 -5.03
CA ARG A 29 -0.50 22.95 -6.12
C ARG A 29 -0.98 21.56 -5.72
N VAL A 30 -0.14 20.74 -5.07
CA VAL A 30 -0.53 19.43 -4.55
C VAL A 30 -1.69 19.56 -3.56
N ALA A 31 -1.61 20.50 -2.62
CA ALA A 31 -2.68 20.76 -1.66
C ALA A 31 -3.98 21.23 -2.34
N GLN A 32 -3.90 22.16 -3.28
CA GLN A 32 -5.06 22.65 -4.03
C GLN A 32 -5.72 21.56 -4.88
N GLN A 33 -4.93 20.77 -5.61
CA GLN A 33 -5.45 19.67 -6.42
C GLN A 33 -6.05 18.57 -5.56
N GLY A 34 -5.39 18.22 -4.45
CA GLY A 34 -5.91 17.24 -3.50
C GLY A 34 -7.22 17.70 -2.86
N TRP A 35 -7.36 18.98 -2.53
CA TRP A 35 -8.60 19.51 -1.99
C TRP A 35 -9.71 19.61 -3.05
N GLY A 36 -9.38 20.04 -4.26
CA GLY A 36 -10.31 20.15 -5.38
C GLY A 36 -10.89 18.80 -5.83
N HIS A 37 -10.09 17.74 -5.78
CA HIS A 37 -10.48 16.39 -6.20
C HIS A 37 -10.73 15.46 -5.00
N ARG A 38 -11.00 16.01 -3.81
CA ARG A 38 -11.17 15.24 -2.57
C ARG A 38 -12.26 14.17 -2.67
N GLU A 39 -13.34 14.45 -3.40
CA GLU A 39 -14.46 13.53 -3.57
C GLU A 39 -14.07 12.34 -4.44
N GLU A 40 -13.38 12.59 -5.55
CA GLU A 40 -12.83 11.55 -6.43
C GLU A 40 -11.78 10.70 -5.70
N ILE A 41 -10.87 11.34 -4.97
CA ILE A 41 -9.88 10.67 -4.12
C ILE A 41 -10.58 9.80 -3.07
N ALA A 42 -11.63 10.31 -2.41
CA ALA A 42 -12.38 9.57 -1.41
C ALA A 42 -13.11 8.36 -2.01
N VAL A 43 -13.67 8.49 -3.22
CA VAL A 43 -14.31 7.38 -3.94
C VAL A 43 -13.29 6.29 -4.25
N HIS A 44 -12.13 6.64 -4.82
CA HIS A 44 -11.09 5.67 -5.12
C HIS A 44 -10.49 5.04 -3.85
N ALA A 45 -10.19 5.85 -2.83
CA ALA A 45 -9.70 5.36 -1.55
C ALA A 45 -10.70 4.42 -0.88
N GLY A 46 -11.99 4.75 -0.92
CA GLY A 46 -13.08 3.93 -0.40
C GLY A 46 -13.20 2.59 -1.15
N ALA A 47 -13.09 2.61 -2.48
CA ALA A 47 -13.07 1.39 -3.28
C ALA A 47 -11.87 0.49 -2.93
N THR A 48 -10.66 1.06 -2.89
CA THR A 48 -9.45 0.32 -2.48
C THR A 48 -9.57 -0.25 -1.08
N LEU A 49 -10.08 0.55 -0.13
CA LEU A 49 -10.26 0.12 1.25
C LEU A 49 -11.29 -1.02 1.33
N THR A 50 -12.40 -0.93 0.61
CA THR A 50 -13.44 -1.95 0.59
C THR A 50 -12.91 -3.27 0.05
N VAL A 51 -12.25 -3.24 -1.11
CA VAL A 51 -11.66 -4.45 -1.72
C VAL A 51 -10.59 -5.05 -0.80
N THR A 52 -9.74 -4.21 -0.20
CA THR A 52 -8.70 -4.64 0.74
C THR A 52 -9.29 -5.28 1.98
N LEU A 53 -10.32 -4.68 2.59
CA LEU A 53 -10.96 -5.20 3.79
C LEU A 53 -11.67 -6.53 3.54
N ILE A 54 -12.37 -6.66 2.40
CA ILE A 54 -13.01 -7.92 2.03
C ILE A 54 -11.95 -8.99 1.81
N GLY A 55 -10.93 -8.72 0.98
CA GLY A 55 -9.86 -9.67 0.70
C GLY A 55 -9.09 -10.08 1.96
N PHE A 56 -8.79 -9.12 2.83
CA PHE A 56 -8.15 -9.36 4.12
C PHE A 56 -9.02 -10.21 5.04
N SER A 57 -10.32 -9.90 5.16
CA SER A 57 -11.24 -10.65 6.03
C SER A 57 -11.39 -12.10 5.58
N VAL A 58 -11.54 -12.34 4.27
CA VAL A 58 -11.60 -13.70 3.71
C VAL A 58 -10.28 -14.44 3.97
N SER A 59 -9.14 -13.79 3.71
CA SER A 59 -7.82 -14.39 3.95
C SER A 59 -7.60 -14.73 5.43
N LEU A 60 -8.05 -13.85 6.34
CA LEU A 60 -7.93 -14.04 7.77
C LEU A 60 -8.74 -15.25 8.25
N VAL A 61 -10.00 -15.38 7.82
CA VAL A 61 -10.86 -16.52 8.17
C VAL A 61 -10.25 -17.82 7.67
N LEU A 62 -9.78 -17.86 6.42
CA LEU A 62 -9.15 -19.03 5.83
C LEU A 62 -7.84 -19.40 6.53
N ALA A 63 -6.97 -18.42 6.79
CA ALA A 63 -5.71 -18.63 7.48
C ALA A 63 -5.95 -19.16 8.90
N TRP A 64 -6.95 -18.63 9.61
CA TRP A 64 -7.31 -19.09 10.95
C TRP A 64 -7.83 -20.53 10.95
N ALA A 65 -8.74 -20.86 10.04
CA ALA A 65 -9.25 -22.23 9.89
C ALA A 65 -8.14 -23.23 9.52
N LEU A 66 -7.24 -22.84 8.62
CA LEU A 66 -6.11 -23.66 8.21
C LEU A 66 -5.11 -23.85 9.36
N ALA A 67 -4.84 -22.80 10.14
CA ALA A 67 -3.96 -22.87 11.30
C ALA A 67 -4.47 -23.87 12.35
N ILE A 68 -5.77 -23.83 12.66
CA ILE A 68 -6.42 -24.81 13.55
C ILE A 68 -6.21 -26.22 12.99
N LEU A 69 -6.57 -26.46 11.72
CA LEU A 69 -6.48 -27.80 11.14
C LEU A 69 -5.05 -28.36 11.10
N VAL A 70 -4.07 -27.48 10.84
CA VAL A 70 -2.64 -27.82 10.83
C VAL A 70 -2.13 -28.15 12.23
N ASP A 71 -2.61 -27.46 13.26
CA ASP A 71 -2.16 -27.70 14.64
C ASP A 71 -2.68 -29.03 15.20
N PHE A 72 -3.90 -29.42 14.83
CA PHE A 72 -4.48 -30.71 15.24
C PHE A 72 -3.92 -31.92 14.47
N SER A 73 -3.28 -31.73 13.31
CA SER A 73 -2.81 -32.84 12.45
C SER A 73 -1.30 -32.80 12.21
N PRO A 74 -0.52 -33.74 12.79
CA PRO A 74 0.92 -33.83 12.56
C PRO A 74 1.31 -34.04 11.09
N TRP A 75 0.45 -34.70 10.30
CA TRP A 75 0.67 -34.90 8.87
C TRP A 75 0.51 -33.59 8.09
N LEU A 76 -0.54 -32.84 8.39
CA LEU A 76 -0.82 -31.56 7.75
C LEU A 76 0.25 -30.50 8.10
N ARG A 77 0.73 -30.51 9.34
CA ARG A 77 1.87 -29.70 9.78
C ARG A 77 3.12 -29.96 8.96
N ARG A 78 3.46 -31.22 8.67
CA ARG A 78 4.63 -31.55 7.85
C ARG A 78 4.46 -31.13 6.38
N ALA A 79 3.25 -31.15 5.85
CA ALA A 79 2.97 -30.77 4.47
C ALA A 79 2.94 -29.24 4.25
N PHE A 80 2.30 -28.48 5.15
CA PHE A 80 2.04 -27.06 4.96
C PHE A 80 3.14 -26.13 5.49
N VAL A 81 3.85 -26.51 6.55
CA VAL A 81 4.93 -25.67 7.10
C VAL A 81 6.02 -25.34 6.07
N PRO A 82 6.52 -26.30 5.25
CA PRO A 82 7.50 -25.99 4.20
C PRO A 82 6.95 -25.01 3.15
N LEU A 83 5.67 -25.17 2.78
CA LEU A 83 5.01 -24.31 1.80
C LEU A 83 4.87 -22.87 2.31
N PHE A 84 4.51 -22.70 3.58
CA PHE A 84 4.42 -21.38 4.21
C PHE A 84 5.77 -20.66 4.25
N VAL A 85 6.85 -21.37 4.59
CA VAL A 85 8.21 -20.81 4.59
C VAL A 85 8.61 -20.40 3.17
N ALA A 86 8.41 -21.27 2.18
CA ALA A 86 8.73 -20.97 0.78
C ALA A 86 7.96 -19.74 0.27
N SER A 87 6.66 -19.65 0.54
CA SER A 87 5.80 -18.53 0.15
C SER A 87 6.28 -17.18 0.69
N GLN A 88 6.88 -17.15 1.88
CA GLN A 88 7.37 -15.91 2.49
C GLN A 88 8.72 -15.45 1.93
N THR A 89 9.43 -16.36 1.25
CA THR A 89 10.76 -16.10 0.70
C THR A 89 10.76 -15.81 -0.80
N LEU A 90 9.63 -16.00 -1.49
CA LEU A 90 9.53 -15.75 -2.92
C LEU A 90 9.53 -14.23 -3.21
N PRO A 91 10.49 -13.73 -4.00
CA PRO A 91 10.51 -12.32 -4.36
C PRO A 91 9.38 -12.01 -5.34
N ILE A 92 8.70 -10.88 -5.13
CA ILE A 92 7.57 -10.42 -5.97
C ILE A 92 7.97 -10.34 -7.46
N ILE A 93 9.23 -10.02 -7.75
CA ILE A 93 9.80 -9.92 -9.10
C ILE A 93 9.75 -11.26 -9.86
N ALA A 94 9.75 -12.40 -9.15
CA ALA A 94 9.65 -13.73 -9.77
C ALA A 94 8.21 -14.14 -10.12
N ILE A 95 7.20 -13.37 -9.66
CA ILE A 95 5.77 -13.72 -9.76
C ILE A 95 5.00 -12.70 -10.62
N ALA A 96 5.51 -11.46 -10.74
CA ALA A 96 4.98 -10.48 -11.67
C ALA A 96 5.42 -10.81 -13.13
N PRO A 97 4.53 -10.68 -14.14
CA PRO A 97 4.86 -10.89 -15.55
C PRO A 97 5.78 -9.80 -16.12
#